data_AF-A0A3D1XQ79-F1
#
_entry.id   AF-A0A3D1XQ79-F1
#
_cell.length_a   1.000
_cell.length_b   1.000
_cell.length_c   1.000
_cell.angle_alpha   90.00
_cell.angle_beta   90.00
_cell.angle_gamma   90.00
#
_symmetry.space_group_name_H-M   'P 1'
#
loop_
_entity.id
_entity.type
_entity.pdbx_description
1 polymer ?
#
loop_
_entity_poly.entity_id
_entity_poly.type
_entity_poly.pdbx_seq_one_letter_code
_entity_poly.pdbx_strand_id
1 'polypeptide(L)'
;MITRFDLEKLESNTLAPFAVKSGESQGRQYPEEEHQYRTRFQRDRDRIIHTSAFRRLEYKTQVFVYHEGDYYRTRLTHSLEVAQIARSICKSLQLNEDLAESVALSHDLGHPPFGHTGQDVLNRLMKDHGGFEHNKQSLRILKLLEKRYPEFDGLNLTWDVLEGICKHTKDEENPITSAEGVMYPSLEAQIADYADGIAYNAHDL
;
A
#
# COMPACT_ATOMS: atom_id res chain seq x y z
N MET A 1 -8.89 -9.85 27.46
CA MET A 1 -8.39 -8.97 26.38
C MET A 1 -8.37 -9.81 25.11
N ILE A 2 -8.85 -9.29 23.98
CA ILE A 2 -8.86 -10.03 22.70
C ILE A 2 -7.42 -10.15 22.21
N THR A 3 -6.97 -11.36 21.88
CA THR A 3 -5.62 -11.62 21.37
C THR A 3 -5.60 -11.62 19.83
N ARG A 4 -4.41 -11.58 19.24
CA ARG A 4 -4.24 -11.75 17.79
C ARG A 4 -4.86 -13.07 17.31
N PHE A 5 -4.68 -14.17 18.03
CA PHE A 5 -5.25 -15.47 17.64
C PHE A 5 -6.77 -15.46 17.63
N ASP A 6 -7.40 -14.69 18.53
CA ASP A 6 -8.85 -14.52 18.52
C ASP A 6 -9.32 -13.74 17.27
N LEU A 7 -8.55 -12.73 16.84
CA LEU A 7 -8.82 -11.97 15.61
C LEU A 7 -8.62 -12.84 14.36
N GLU A 8 -7.51 -13.58 14.25
CA GLU A 8 -7.24 -14.51 13.15
C GLU A 8 -8.32 -15.59 13.06
N LYS A 9 -8.79 -16.11 14.21
CA LYS A 9 -9.90 -17.06 14.25
C LYS A 9 -11.21 -16.43 13.80
N LEU A 10 -11.46 -15.16 14.14
CA LEU A 10 -12.63 -14.44 13.65
C LEU A 10 -12.57 -14.31 12.12
N GLU A 11 -11.43 -13.87 11.58
CA GLU A 11 -11.19 -13.79 10.12
C GLU A 11 -11.50 -15.12 9.42
N SER A 12 -10.97 -16.24 9.92
CA SER A 12 -11.21 -17.56 9.35
C SER A 12 -12.68 -17.99 9.33
N ASN A 13 -13.50 -17.47 10.25
CA ASN A 13 -14.92 -17.83 10.37
C ASN A 13 -15.86 -16.87 9.63
N THR A 14 -15.46 -15.62 9.43
CA THR A 14 -16.34 -14.57 8.90
C THR A 14 -15.99 -14.06 7.52
N LEU A 15 -14.71 -14.14 7.11
CA LEU A 15 -14.30 -13.72 5.78
C LEU A 15 -14.69 -14.77 4.73
N ALA A 16 -14.89 -14.31 3.50
CA ALA A 16 -15.19 -15.17 2.37
C ALA A 16 -14.05 -16.19 2.14
N PRO A 17 -14.34 -17.37 1.56
CA PRO A 17 -13.31 -18.40 1.32
C PRO A 17 -12.14 -17.93 0.46
N PHE A 18 -12.37 -16.94 -0.40
CA PHE A 18 -11.39 -16.35 -1.30
C PHE A 18 -10.68 -15.10 -0.73
N ALA A 19 -11.04 -14.66 0.48
CA ALA A 19 -10.37 -13.55 1.14
C ALA A 19 -9.01 -13.96 1.70
N VAL A 20 -8.06 -13.03 1.70
CA VAL A 20 -6.76 -13.26 2.34
C VAL A 20 -6.92 -13.15 3.85
N LYS A 21 -6.48 -14.17 4.58
CA LYS A 21 -6.50 -14.17 6.06
C LYS A 21 -5.12 -13.85 6.59
N SER A 22 -5.05 -13.01 7.61
CA SER A 22 -3.78 -12.55 8.17
C SER A 22 -2.94 -13.68 8.77
N GLY A 23 -3.60 -14.71 9.33
CA GLY A 23 -2.96 -15.92 9.83
C GLY A 23 -2.37 -16.84 8.76
N GLU A 24 -2.80 -16.70 7.51
CA GLU A 24 -2.35 -17.51 6.35
C GLU A 24 -1.30 -16.77 5.48
N SER A 25 -0.92 -15.55 5.87
CA SER A 25 0.07 -14.73 5.16
C SER A 25 1.42 -15.45 4.99
N GLN A 26 2.06 -15.22 3.84
CA GLN A 26 3.42 -15.70 3.55
C GLN A 26 4.49 -15.08 4.47
N GLY A 27 4.11 -14.07 5.28
CA GLY A 27 4.97 -13.49 6.30
C GLY A 27 5.83 -12.36 5.78
N ARG A 28 6.94 -12.14 6.48
CA ARG A 28 7.82 -10.97 6.34
C ARG A 28 9.21 -11.42 5.89
N GLN A 29 9.97 -10.52 5.27
CA GLN A 29 11.32 -10.84 4.80
C GLN A 29 12.29 -11.11 5.96
N TYR A 30 12.26 -10.28 7.00
CA TYR A 30 13.09 -10.43 8.18
C TYR A 30 12.28 -11.11 9.29
N PRO A 31 12.85 -12.14 9.97
CA PRO A 31 12.19 -12.79 11.10
C PRO A 31 11.89 -11.79 12.21
N GLU A 32 10.65 -11.78 12.69
CA GLU A 32 10.21 -10.87 13.74
C GLU A 32 9.13 -11.56 14.57
N GLU A 33 9.17 -11.36 15.90
CA GLU A 33 8.10 -11.86 16.77
C GLU A 33 6.78 -11.17 16.44
N GLU A 34 5.71 -11.95 16.34
CA GLU A 34 4.39 -11.42 16.02
C GLU A 34 3.73 -10.73 17.22
N HIS A 35 2.90 -9.72 16.92
CA HIS A 35 2.28 -8.92 17.96
C HIS A 35 1.22 -9.71 18.72
N GLN A 36 1.16 -9.57 20.05
CA GLN A 36 0.23 -10.32 20.90
C GLN A 36 -1.26 -10.02 20.60
N TYR A 37 -1.55 -8.81 20.11
CA TYR A 37 -2.93 -8.30 19.99
C TYR A 37 -3.35 -7.85 18.59
N ARG A 38 -2.40 -7.64 17.67
CA ARG A 38 -2.67 -7.07 16.34
C ARG A 38 -2.39 -8.12 15.28
N THR A 39 -3.25 -8.21 14.29
CA THR A 39 -3.00 -9.06 13.12
C THR A 39 -1.81 -8.53 12.32
N ARG A 40 -1.29 -9.36 11.40
CA ARG A 40 -0.14 -8.97 10.57
C ARG A 40 -0.44 -7.73 9.73
N PHE A 41 -1.65 -7.65 9.15
CA PHE A 41 -2.06 -6.52 8.31
C PHE A 41 -2.36 -5.26 9.12
N GLN A 42 -2.91 -5.38 10.34
CA GLN A 42 -3.04 -4.23 11.25
C GLN A 42 -1.67 -3.64 11.61
N ARG A 43 -0.68 -4.50 11.87
CA ARG A 43 0.69 -4.06 12.15
C ARG A 43 1.30 -3.35 10.94
N ASP A 44 1.02 -3.81 9.73
CA ASP A 44 1.51 -3.19 8.49
C ASP A 44 0.91 -1.82 8.27
N ARG A 45 -0.41 -1.69 8.38
CA ARG A 45 -1.10 -0.40 8.36
C ARG A 45 -0.46 0.59 9.32
N ASP A 46 -0.26 0.17 10.57
CA ASP A 46 0.28 1.04 11.61
C ASP A 46 1.72 1.48 11.27
N ARG A 47 2.54 0.58 10.69
CA ARG A 47 3.89 0.90 10.20
C ARG A 47 3.86 1.96 9.09
N ILE A 48 2.98 1.76 8.10
CA ILE A 48 2.83 2.65 6.94
C ILE A 48 2.47 4.07 7.40
N ILE A 49 1.43 4.21 8.23
CA ILE A 49 0.94 5.52 8.71
C ILE A 49 2.04 6.33 9.41
N HIS A 50 2.96 5.65 10.11
CA HIS A 50 4.00 6.33 10.87
C HIS A 50 5.21 6.74 10.04
N THR A 51 5.33 6.34 8.77
CA THR A 51 6.49 6.65 7.93
C THR A 51 6.68 8.14 7.65
N SER A 52 7.92 8.52 7.32
CA SER A 52 8.19 9.88 6.83
C SER A 52 7.55 10.09 5.45
N ALA A 53 7.52 9.05 4.61
CA ALA A 53 6.89 9.10 3.30
C ALA A 53 5.38 9.37 3.36
N PHE A 54 4.65 8.70 4.27
CA PHE A 54 3.21 8.91 4.44
C PHE A 54 2.90 10.33 4.94
N ARG A 55 3.67 10.84 5.92
CA ARG A 55 3.56 12.22 6.38
C ARG A 55 3.80 13.24 5.27
N ARG A 56 4.75 12.97 4.36
CA ARG A 56 5.03 13.86 3.22
C ARG A 56 3.88 13.92 2.22
N LEU A 57 2.94 12.96 2.21
CA LEU A 57 1.77 13.03 1.34
C LEU A 57 0.89 14.25 1.64
N GLU A 58 0.92 14.77 2.88
CA GLU A 58 0.25 16.01 3.26
C GLU A 58 0.74 17.22 2.43
N TYR A 59 2.01 17.22 2.01
CA TYR A 59 2.63 18.33 1.29
C TYR A 59 2.79 18.05 -0.22
N LYS A 60 2.26 16.92 -0.71
CA LYS A 60 2.25 16.58 -2.13
C LYS A 60 0.85 16.82 -2.67
N THR A 61 0.71 17.68 -3.67
CA THR A 61 -0.58 17.95 -4.27
C THR A 61 -1.03 16.79 -5.17
N GLN A 62 -2.34 16.60 -5.25
CA GLN A 62 -3.01 15.78 -6.25
C GLN A 62 -3.51 16.75 -7.35
N VAL A 63 -2.96 16.62 -8.56
CA VAL A 63 -3.36 17.35 -9.80
C VAL A 63 -3.08 18.87 -9.87
N PHE A 64 -3.30 19.68 -8.81
CA PHE A 64 -3.17 21.16 -8.89
C PHE A 64 -2.12 21.78 -7.94
N VAL A 65 -1.66 23.00 -8.24
CA VAL A 65 -0.68 23.73 -7.42
C VAL A 65 -1.38 24.35 -6.20
N TYR A 66 -0.82 24.20 -4.99
CA TYR A 66 -1.50 24.51 -3.72
C TYR A 66 -1.92 25.98 -3.52
N HIS A 67 -1.50 26.91 -4.38
CA HIS A 67 -1.57 28.35 -4.14
C HIS A 67 -2.81 29.08 -4.69
N GLU A 68 -3.78 28.41 -5.34
CA GLU A 68 -4.88 29.10 -6.07
C GLU A 68 -6.33 28.71 -5.67
N GLY A 69 -6.60 28.24 -4.44
CA GLY A 69 -7.98 27.93 -4.01
C GLY A 69 -8.11 27.07 -2.75
N ASP A 70 -9.23 27.21 -2.04
CA ASP A 70 -9.45 26.71 -0.67
C ASP A 70 -9.65 25.18 -0.53
N TYR A 71 -9.69 24.41 -1.63
CA TYR A 71 -10.08 22.98 -1.61
C TYR A 71 -9.16 22.04 -2.42
N TYR A 72 -7.89 22.39 -2.62
CA TYR A 72 -6.97 21.47 -3.29
C TYR A 72 -6.58 20.30 -2.39
N ARG A 73 -6.80 19.09 -2.92
CA ARG A 73 -6.47 17.86 -2.23
C ARG A 73 -4.99 17.54 -2.31
N THR A 74 -4.52 16.96 -1.23
CA THR A 74 -3.19 16.40 -1.11
C THR A 74 -3.25 14.92 -1.43
N ARG A 75 -2.11 14.30 -1.70
CA ARG A 75 -2.03 12.83 -1.83
C ARG A 75 -2.45 12.12 -0.54
N LEU A 76 -2.32 12.80 0.61
CA LEU A 76 -2.79 12.26 1.88
C LEU A 76 -4.32 12.15 1.88
N THR A 77 -5.03 13.23 1.53
CA THR A 77 -6.50 13.18 1.47
C THR A 77 -7.00 12.18 0.43
N HIS A 78 -6.34 12.11 -0.73
CA HIS A 78 -6.62 11.09 -1.74
C HIS A 78 -6.44 9.67 -1.18
N SER A 79 -5.30 9.36 -0.58
CA SER A 79 -5.02 8.04 0.00
C SER A 79 -6.02 7.63 1.08
N LEU A 80 -6.51 8.60 1.88
CA LEU A 80 -7.53 8.35 2.89
C LEU A 80 -8.90 8.02 2.27
N GLU A 81 -9.27 8.65 1.16
CA GLU A 81 -10.51 8.38 0.42
C GLU A 81 -10.45 7.03 -0.27
N VAL A 82 -9.33 6.71 -0.92
CA VAL A 82 -9.07 5.39 -1.50
C VAL A 82 -9.21 4.31 -0.43
N ALA A 83 -8.57 4.49 0.73
CA ALA A 83 -8.69 3.55 1.85
C ALA A 83 -10.14 3.39 2.33
N GLN A 84 -10.89 4.49 2.45
CA GLN A 84 -12.30 4.44 2.87
C GLN A 84 -13.18 3.68 1.87
N ILE A 85 -13.02 3.93 0.57
CA ILE A 85 -13.76 3.24 -0.50
C ILE A 85 -13.38 1.77 -0.53
N ALA A 86 -12.08 1.45 -0.53
CA ALA A 86 -11.58 0.07 -0.57
C ALA A 86 -12.13 -0.76 0.59
N ARG A 87 -12.09 -0.22 1.82
CA ARG A 87 -12.67 -0.89 2.99
C ARG A 87 -14.17 -1.10 2.87
N SER A 88 -14.91 -0.12 2.35
CA SER A 88 -16.36 -0.25 2.16
C SER A 88 -16.71 -1.38 1.20
N ILE A 89 -15.96 -1.52 0.11
CA ILE A 89 -16.14 -2.59 -0.87
C ILE A 89 -15.74 -3.94 -0.25
N CYS A 90 -14.56 -4.03 0.39
CA CYS A 90 -14.09 -5.25 1.04
C CYS A 90 -15.07 -5.75 2.10
N LYS A 91 -15.58 -4.86 2.94
CA LYS A 91 -16.58 -5.20 3.97
C LYS A 91 -17.85 -5.79 3.36
N SER A 92 -18.32 -5.23 2.24
CA SER A 92 -19.52 -5.71 1.54
C SER A 92 -19.32 -7.09 0.90
N LEU A 93 -18.08 -7.41 0.53
CA LEU A 93 -17.68 -8.68 -0.08
C LEU A 93 -17.08 -9.69 0.92
N GLN A 94 -17.07 -9.36 2.22
CA GLN A 94 -16.43 -10.15 3.28
C GLN A 94 -14.94 -10.45 3.00
N LEU A 95 -14.23 -9.48 2.41
CA LEU A 95 -12.79 -9.51 2.19
C LEU A 95 -12.03 -8.84 3.33
N ASN A 96 -10.69 -8.97 3.34
CA ASN A 96 -9.88 -8.42 4.43
C ASN A 96 -9.71 -6.89 4.31
N GLU A 97 -10.44 -6.15 5.16
CA GLU A 97 -10.37 -4.68 5.22
C GLU A 97 -8.97 -4.15 5.55
N ASP A 98 -8.26 -4.77 6.50
CA ASP A 98 -6.95 -4.31 6.97
C ASP A 98 -5.87 -4.45 5.89
N LEU A 99 -5.95 -5.51 5.06
CA LEU A 99 -5.06 -5.69 3.90
C LEU A 99 -5.32 -4.62 2.84
N ALA A 100 -6.59 -4.43 2.43
CA ALA A 100 -6.95 -3.43 1.43
C ALA A 100 -6.60 -2.00 1.88
N GLU A 101 -6.85 -1.67 3.15
CA GLU A 101 -6.45 -0.39 3.75
C GLU A 101 -4.93 -0.20 3.73
N SER A 102 -4.16 -1.24 4.07
CA SER A 102 -2.70 -1.17 4.04
C SER A 102 -2.15 -0.89 2.62
N VAL A 103 -2.70 -1.56 1.60
CA VAL A 103 -2.33 -1.32 0.19
C VAL A 103 -2.73 0.09 -0.23
N ALA A 104 -3.97 0.50 0.05
CA ALA A 104 -4.48 1.83 -0.28
C ALA A 104 -3.66 2.96 0.38
N LEU A 105 -3.24 2.83 1.63
CA LEU A 105 -2.46 3.87 2.31
C LEU A 105 -0.99 3.94 1.83
N SER A 106 -0.51 2.92 1.12
CA SER A 106 0.90 2.81 0.71
C SER A 106 1.15 2.95 -0.78
N HIS A 107 0.12 2.89 -1.64
CA HIS A 107 0.28 2.94 -3.10
C HIS A 107 1.02 4.21 -3.57
N ASP A 108 0.72 5.34 -2.94
CA ASP A 108 1.14 6.66 -3.39
C ASP A 108 2.44 7.19 -2.77
N LEU A 109 3.09 6.42 -1.89
CA LEU A 109 4.27 6.86 -1.13
C LEU A 109 5.43 7.33 -2.02
N GLY A 110 5.61 6.64 -3.15
CA GLY A 110 6.71 6.82 -4.09
C GLY A 110 6.53 7.97 -5.07
N HIS A 111 5.36 8.61 -5.13
CA HIS A 111 5.18 9.70 -6.07
C HIS A 111 6.16 10.85 -5.82
N PRO A 112 6.79 11.39 -6.87
CA PRO A 112 7.65 12.56 -6.72
C PRO A 112 6.81 13.83 -6.52
N PRO A 113 7.45 14.96 -6.17
CA PRO A 113 6.79 16.27 -6.27
C PRO A 113 6.19 16.48 -7.67
N PHE A 114 5.10 17.24 -7.75
CA PHE A 114 4.40 17.55 -9.02
C PHE A 114 3.77 16.36 -9.75
N GLY A 115 3.45 15.27 -9.04
CA GLY A 115 2.63 14.17 -9.55
C GLY A 115 3.20 13.52 -10.82
N HIS A 116 2.34 13.27 -11.82
CA HIS A 116 2.73 12.59 -13.06
C HIS A 116 3.79 13.36 -13.84
N THR A 117 3.72 14.68 -13.90
CA THR A 117 4.77 15.50 -14.55
C THR A 117 6.13 15.30 -13.88
N GLY A 118 6.16 15.25 -12.55
CA GLY A 118 7.40 14.96 -11.81
C GLY A 118 7.95 13.57 -12.14
N GLN A 119 7.08 12.57 -12.25
CA GLN A 119 7.46 11.21 -12.63
C GLN A 119 8.01 11.13 -14.04
N ASP A 120 7.35 11.74 -15.02
CA ASP A 120 7.79 11.73 -16.42
C ASP A 120 9.17 12.38 -16.58
N VAL A 121 9.39 13.51 -15.89
CA VAL A 121 10.67 14.20 -15.88
C VAL A 121 11.75 13.34 -15.23
N LEU A 122 11.49 12.76 -14.05
CA LEU A 122 12.45 11.90 -13.38
C LEU A 122 12.76 10.64 -14.20
N ASN A 123 11.75 10.01 -14.80
CA ASN A 123 11.94 8.82 -15.62
C ASN A 123 12.84 9.10 -16.83
N ARG A 124 12.61 10.24 -17.50
CA ARG A 124 13.47 10.70 -18.59
C ARG A 124 14.90 10.97 -18.14
N LEU A 125 15.10 11.63 -17.00
CA LEU A 125 16.43 11.94 -16.47
C LEU A 125 17.18 10.68 -16.00
N MET A 126 16.45 9.67 -15.54
CA MET A 126 16.98 8.41 -15.04
C MET A 126 17.07 7.32 -16.11
N LYS A 127 16.81 7.63 -17.39
CA LYS A 127 16.75 6.63 -18.48
C LYS A 127 17.99 5.74 -18.55
N ASP A 128 19.19 6.31 -18.39
CA ASP A 128 20.46 5.59 -18.43
C ASP A 128 20.85 4.96 -17.07
N HIS A 129 19.96 5.03 -16.09
CA HIS A 129 20.13 4.59 -14.69
C HIS A 129 18.97 3.71 -14.20
N GLY A 130 18.19 3.10 -15.09
CA GLY A 130 17.08 2.20 -14.75
C GLY A 130 15.68 2.84 -14.72
N GLY A 131 15.58 4.14 -15.01
CA GLY A 131 14.30 4.86 -15.06
C GLY A 131 13.73 5.22 -13.69
N PHE A 132 12.50 5.70 -13.68
CA PHE A 132 11.75 6.03 -12.47
C PHE A 132 10.26 5.72 -12.66
N GLU A 133 9.68 5.03 -11.69
CA GLU A 133 8.26 4.69 -11.63
C GLU A 133 7.82 4.72 -10.16
N HIS A 134 6.65 5.30 -9.88
CA HIS A 134 6.25 5.60 -8.51
C HIS A 134 5.95 4.36 -7.68
N ASN A 135 5.37 3.31 -8.23
CA ASN A 135 5.10 2.06 -7.50
C ASN A 135 6.43 1.38 -7.11
N LYS A 136 7.40 1.31 -8.03
CA LYS A 136 8.78 0.86 -7.72
C LYS A 136 9.41 1.70 -6.61
N GLN A 137 9.20 3.01 -6.65
CA GLN A 137 9.70 3.90 -5.60
C GLN A 137 8.97 3.70 -4.26
N SER A 138 7.66 3.44 -4.25
CA SER A 138 6.89 3.09 -3.04
C SER A 138 7.50 1.85 -2.39
N LEU A 139 7.77 0.81 -3.17
CA LEU A 139 8.40 -0.42 -2.67
C LEU A 139 9.83 -0.18 -2.16
N ARG A 140 10.62 0.62 -2.88
CA ARG A 140 11.96 1.01 -2.44
C ARG A 140 11.91 1.75 -1.10
N ILE A 141 10.93 2.62 -0.90
CA ILE A 141 10.72 3.30 0.39
C ILE A 141 10.44 2.28 1.49
N LEU A 142 9.50 1.38 1.26
CA LEU A 142 9.02 0.41 2.25
C LEU A 142 10.01 -0.71 2.56
N LYS A 143 10.86 -1.10 1.61
CA LYS A 143 11.84 -2.19 1.76
C LYS A 143 13.24 -1.72 2.14
N LEU A 144 13.57 -0.44 1.90
CA LEU A 144 14.96 0.02 2.01
C LEU A 144 15.14 1.41 2.64
N LEU A 145 14.38 2.42 2.19
CA LEU A 145 14.74 3.82 2.51
C LEU A 145 14.26 4.28 3.88
N GLU A 146 13.12 3.79 4.37
CA GLU A 146 12.69 4.07 5.74
C GLU A 146 13.63 3.34 6.72
N LYS A 147 14.16 4.06 7.71
CA LYS A 147 15.07 3.53 8.75
C LYS A 147 14.45 3.71 10.13
N ARG A 148 13.44 2.89 10.43
CA ARG A 148 12.65 3.00 11.67
C ARG A 148 12.93 1.88 12.67
N TYR A 149 13.57 0.81 12.21
CA TYR A 149 13.90 -0.37 13.00
C TYR A 149 15.42 -0.54 12.98
N PRO A 150 16.07 -0.77 14.13
CA PRO A 150 17.52 -0.91 14.18
C PRO A 150 18.04 -2.21 13.54
N GLU A 151 17.21 -3.25 13.45
CA GLU A 151 17.61 -4.59 12.99
C GLU A 151 17.57 -4.76 11.47
N PHE A 152 16.78 -3.96 10.77
CA PHE A 152 16.58 -4.09 9.33
C PHE A 152 16.20 -2.77 8.66
N ASP A 153 16.43 -2.73 7.36
CA ASP A 153 16.02 -1.63 6.50
C ASP A 153 14.54 -1.74 6.10
N GLY A 154 13.90 -0.59 5.85
CA GLY A 154 12.49 -0.53 5.51
C GLY A 154 11.58 -0.77 6.71
N LEU A 155 10.38 -1.28 6.43
CA LEU A 155 9.32 -1.54 7.41
C LEU A 155 9.06 -3.03 7.64
N ASN A 156 9.73 -3.90 6.87
CA ASN A 156 9.53 -5.35 6.94
C ASN A 156 8.03 -5.73 6.90
N LEU A 157 7.28 -5.18 5.94
CA LEU A 157 5.84 -5.47 5.75
C LEU A 157 5.63 -6.91 5.31
N THR A 158 4.39 -7.40 5.41
CA THR A 158 4.05 -8.70 4.87
C THR A 158 4.17 -8.71 3.35
N TRP A 159 4.44 -9.90 2.82
CA TRP A 159 4.47 -10.14 1.38
C TRP A 159 3.16 -9.69 0.71
N ASP A 160 2.02 -9.93 1.34
CA ASP A 160 0.68 -9.63 0.78
C ASP A 160 0.48 -8.11 0.54
N VAL A 161 0.94 -7.27 1.47
CA VAL A 161 0.87 -5.81 1.30
C VAL A 161 1.82 -5.35 0.21
N LEU A 162 3.06 -5.88 0.20
CA LEU A 162 4.05 -5.50 -0.80
C LEU A 162 3.63 -5.94 -2.21
N GLU A 163 3.04 -7.13 -2.36
CA GLU A 163 2.49 -7.63 -3.63
C GLU A 163 1.37 -6.73 -4.16
N GLY A 164 0.45 -6.32 -3.28
CA GLY A 164 -0.64 -5.43 -3.67
C GLY A 164 -0.19 -4.08 -4.22
N ILE A 165 0.95 -3.55 -3.74
CA ILE A 165 1.54 -2.29 -4.25
C ILE A 165 2.18 -2.48 -5.64
N CYS A 166 2.66 -3.69 -5.97
CA CYS A 166 3.37 -3.94 -7.22
C CYS A 166 2.46 -3.87 -8.47
N LYS A 167 1.12 -3.91 -8.30
CA LYS A 167 0.11 -4.01 -9.37
C LYS A 167 0.47 -5.06 -10.45
N HIS A 168 1.23 -6.10 -10.09
CA HIS A 168 1.78 -7.15 -10.97
C HIS A 168 2.57 -6.67 -12.19
N THR A 169 3.19 -5.49 -12.11
CA THR A 169 4.22 -5.15 -13.10
C THR A 169 5.38 -6.11 -12.87
N LYS A 170 5.62 -7.03 -13.81
CA LYS A 170 6.80 -7.92 -13.75
C LYS A 170 8.04 -7.03 -13.67
N ASP A 171 8.65 -7.01 -12.50
CA ASP A 171 9.85 -6.25 -12.25
C ASP A 171 10.92 -7.24 -11.83
N GLU A 172 11.90 -7.46 -12.72
CA GLU A 172 12.99 -8.41 -12.50
C GLU A 172 13.83 -8.05 -11.27
N GLU A 173 13.84 -6.76 -10.88
CA GLU A 173 14.48 -6.27 -9.66
C GLU A 173 13.59 -6.41 -8.41
N ASN A 174 12.34 -6.81 -8.58
CA ASN A 174 11.38 -6.99 -7.50
C ASN A 174 10.85 -8.44 -7.47
N PRO A 175 11.52 -9.33 -6.71
CA PRO A 175 11.26 -10.77 -6.72
C PRO A 175 9.88 -11.20 -6.18
N ILE A 176 9.06 -10.23 -5.76
CA ILE A 176 7.67 -10.45 -5.32
C ILE A 176 6.81 -10.89 -6.51
N THR A 177 7.08 -10.37 -7.71
CA THR A 177 6.27 -10.65 -8.93
C THR A 177 6.77 -11.85 -9.75
N SER A 178 7.92 -12.43 -9.38
CA SER A 178 8.54 -13.57 -10.06
C SER A 178 8.19 -14.93 -9.42
N ALA A 179 7.36 -14.96 -8.38
CA ALA A 179 6.93 -16.20 -7.74
C ALA A 179 5.99 -16.99 -8.67
N GLU A 180 6.37 -18.23 -9.02
CA GLU A 180 5.55 -19.13 -9.82
C GLU A 180 4.22 -19.42 -9.11
N GLY A 181 3.08 -19.18 -9.80
CA GLY A 181 1.74 -19.53 -9.30
C GLY A 181 0.83 -18.36 -8.93
N VAL A 182 1.35 -17.14 -8.82
CA VAL A 182 0.52 -15.93 -8.58
C VAL A 182 0.19 -15.26 -9.91
N MET A 183 -0.98 -15.61 -10.46
CA MET A 183 -1.41 -15.09 -11.77
C MET A 183 -2.03 -13.69 -11.67
N TYR A 184 -2.61 -13.35 -10.52
CA TYR A 184 -3.31 -12.10 -10.23
C TYR A 184 -3.11 -11.68 -8.77
N PRO A 185 -3.17 -10.37 -8.47
CA PRO A 185 -3.13 -9.89 -7.09
C PRO A 185 -4.32 -10.40 -6.29
N SER A 186 -4.21 -10.35 -4.96
CA SER A 186 -5.37 -10.56 -4.07
C SER A 186 -6.56 -9.67 -4.46
N LEU A 187 -7.78 -10.11 -4.16
CA LEU A 187 -8.97 -9.30 -4.45
C LEU A 187 -8.95 -7.98 -3.67
N GLU A 188 -8.37 -7.99 -2.47
CA GLU A 188 -8.12 -6.81 -1.65
C GLU A 188 -7.23 -5.78 -2.36
N ALA A 189 -6.13 -6.23 -2.98
CA ALA A 189 -5.26 -5.36 -3.76
C ALA A 189 -5.92 -4.85 -5.05
N GLN A 190 -6.67 -5.71 -5.76
CA GLN A 190 -7.46 -5.29 -6.92
C GLN A 190 -8.50 -4.24 -6.54
N ILE A 191 -9.19 -4.41 -5.41
CA ILE A 191 -10.17 -3.44 -4.91
C ILE A 191 -9.51 -2.12 -4.53
N ALA A 192 -8.32 -2.14 -3.94
CA ALA A 192 -7.57 -0.92 -3.66
C ALA A 192 -7.24 -0.14 -4.95
N ASP A 193 -6.86 -0.84 -6.03
CA ASP A 193 -6.63 -0.24 -7.34
C ASP A 193 -7.91 0.32 -7.98
N TYR A 194 -9.03 -0.43 -7.91
CA TYR A 194 -10.32 0.08 -8.36
C TYR A 194 -10.79 1.30 -7.54
N ALA A 195 -10.56 1.29 -6.23
CA ALA A 195 -10.88 2.40 -5.35
C ALA A 195 -10.07 3.67 -5.67
N ASP A 196 -8.79 3.50 -6.06
CA ASP A 196 -7.94 4.58 -6.57
C ASP A 196 -8.57 5.22 -7.81
N GLY A 197 -8.98 4.40 -8.79
CA GLY A 197 -9.70 4.87 -9.97
C GLY A 197 -11.05 5.56 -9.67
N ILE A 198 -11.82 5.06 -8.70
CA ILE A 198 -13.07 5.70 -8.28
C ILE A 198 -12.81 7.07 -7.65
N ALA A 199 -11.87 7.15 -6.70
CA ALA A 199 -11.50 8.39 -6.06
C ALA A 199 -11.00 9.39 -7.11
N TYR A 200 -10.05 8.98 -7.95
CA TYR A 200 -9.52 9.82 -9.03
C TYR A 200 -10.64 10.45 -9.89
N ASN A 201 -11.58 9.65 -10.39
CA ASN A 201 -12.65 10.13 -11.26
C ASN A 201 -13.73 10.95 -10.55
N ALA A 202 -14.04 10.64 -9.29
CA ALA A 202 -15.04 11.39 -8.52
C ALA A 202 -14.56 12.79 -8.13
N HIS A 203 -13.28 13.10 -8.32
CA HIS A 203 -12.63 14.28 -7.79
C HIS A 203 -12.05 15.20 -8.86
N ASP A 204 -11.79 14.68 -10.06
CA ASP A 204 -11.46 15.46 -11.26
C ASP A 204 -12.71 16.08 -11.96
N LEU A 205 -13.91 15.93 -11.38
CA LEU A 205 -15.19 16.53 -11.81
C LEU A 205 -15.49 17.84 -11.07
#